data_AF-A0A5B9YFG2-F1
#
_entry.id   AF-A0A5B9YFG2-F1
#
_cell.length_a   1.000
_cell.length_b   1.000
_cell.length_c   1.000
_cell.angle_alpha   90.00
_cell.angle_beta   90.00
_cell.angle_gamma   90.00
#
_symmetry.space_group_name_H-M   'P 1'
#
loop_
_entity.id
_entity.type
_entity.pdbx_description
1 polymer ?
#
loop_
_entity_poly.entity_id
_entity_poly.type
_entity_poly.pdbx_seq_one_letter_code
_entity_poly.pdbx_strand_id
1 'polypeptide(L)' 'MKNRLLPQEVIVNNKKLILDKVYNVNVNIEGYFILDLNRQFEHPDLECIPAIYLECNDKYQRYQIFKYNVVLGKREDLID' A
#
# COMPACT_ATOMS: atom_id res chain seq x y z
N MET A 1 7.77 17.86 -9.59
CA MET A 1 7.26 16.78 -8.71
C MET A 1 7.58 15.47 -9.39
N LYS A 2 8.24 14.53 -8.71
CA LYS A 2 8.58 13.22 -9.30
C LYS A 2 7.45 12.25 -8.97
N ASN A 3 6.70 11.87 -9.98
CA ASN A 3 5.64 10.88 -9.85
C ASN A 3 6.18 9.51 -10.22
N ARG A 4 5.69 8.47 -9.54
CA ARG A 4 6.00 7.07 -9.82
C ARG A 4 4.69 6.32 -10.02
N LEU A 5 4.65 5.44 -11.00
CA LEU A 5 3.55 4.48 -11.14
C LEU A 5 3.82 3.29 -10.22
N LEU A 6 2.85 2.97 -9.36
CA LEU A 6 2.82 1.69 -8.66
C LEU A 6 1.94 0.74 -9.45
N PRO A 7 2.51 -0.35 -10.00
CA PRO A 7 1.73 -1.39 -10.65
C PRO A 7 0.80 -2.08 -9.64
N GLN A 8 -0.12 -2.89 -10.14
CA GLN A 8 -1.08 -3.59 -9.30
C GLN A 8 -0.41 -4.64 -8.39
N GLU A 9 0.73 -5.18 -8.79
CA GLU A 9 1.52 -6.13 -8.00
C GLU A 9 2.81 -5.44 -7.56
N VAL A 10 3.06 -5.39 -6.25
CA VAL A 10 4.28 -4.80 -5.68
C VAL A 10 4.86 -5.70 -4.60
N ILE A 11 6.17 -5.59 -4.37
CA ILE A 11 6.85 -6.26 -3.27
C ILE A 11 7.20 -5.23 -2.21
N VAL A 12 6.71 -5.43 -1.00
CA VAL A 12 6.90 -4.54 0.15
C VAL A 12 7.29 -5.38 1.35
N ASN A 13 8.43 -5.09 1.99
CA ASN A 13 8.93 -5.90 3.12
C ASN A 13 8.97 -7.42 2.83
N ASN A 14 9.46 -7.81 1.66
CA ASN A 14 9.50 -9.20 1.18
C ASN A 14 8.12 -9.89 1.09
N LYS A 15 7.02 -9.13 1.05
CA LYS A 15 5.66 -9.65 0.86
C LYS A 15 5.11 -9.15 -0.46
N LYS A 16 4.46 -10.04 -1.21
CA LYS A 16 3.76 -9.70 -2.45
C LYS A 16 2.40 -9.11 -2.10
N LEU A 17 2.21 -7.84 -2.45
CA LEU A 17 0.96 -7.12 -2.25
C LEU A 17 0.25 -6.93 -3.59
N ILE A 18 -1.05 -7.19 -3.60
CA ILE A 18 -1.92 -6.94 -4.75
C ILE A 18 -2.79 -5.72 -4.45
N LEU A 19 -2.49 -4.61 -5.11
CA LEU A 19 -3.22 -3.36 -5.01
C LEU A 19 -4.58 -3.45 -5.71
N ASP A 20 -5.57 -2.70 -5.23
CA ASP A 20 -6.90 -2.58 -5.84
C ASP A 20 -6.84 -1.99 -7.26
N LYS A 21 -5.83 -1.18 -7.54
CA LYS A 21 -5.59 -0.53 -8.82
C LYS A 21 -4.13 -0.12 -9.00
N VAL A 22 -3.81 0.40 -10.18
CA VAL A 22 -2.55 1.11 -10.44
C VAL A 22 -2.64 2.50 -9.80
N TYR A 23 -1.60 2.91 -9.08
CA TYR A 23 -1.52 4.24 -8.46
C TYR A 23 -0.49 5.11 -9.16
N ASN A 24 -0.82 6.39 -9.32
CA ASN A 24 0.16 7.42 -9.66
C ASN A 24 0.50 8.17 -8.37
N VAL A 25 1.69 7.91 -7.82
CA VAL A 25 2.06 8.35 -6.47
C VAL A 25 3.11 9.44 -6.50
N ASN A 26 3.02 10.38 -5.56
CA ASN A 26 4.03 11.40 -5.37
C ASN A 26 5.11 10.90 -4.42
N VAL A 27 6.35 10.73 -4.92
CA VAL A 27 7.45 10.16 -4.12
C VAL A 27 7.95 11.07 -2.99
N ASN A 28 7.48 12.32 -2.95
CA ASN A 28 7.79 13.25 -1.87
C ASN A 28 6.75 13.21 -0.73
N ILE A 29 5.65 12.48 -0.91
CA ILE A 29 4.61 12.29 0.09
C ILE A 29 4.80 10.91 0.73
N GLU A 30 4.63 10.85 2.05
CA GLU A 30 4.66 9.57 2.74
C GLU A 30 3.51 8.69 2.27
N GLY A 31 3.81 7.41 2.07
CA GLY A 31 2.84 6.44 1.58
C GLY A 31 2.81 5.20 2.45
N TYR A 32 1.62 4.66 2.67
CA TYR A 32 1.42 3.45 3.45
C TYR A 32 0.60 2.45 2.65
N PHE A 33 1.03 1.20 2.69
CA PHE A 33 0.25 0.06 2.21
C PHE A 33 -0.57 -0.49 3.36
N ILE A 34 -1.88 -0.56 3.20
CA ILE A 34 -2.81 -1.06 4.21
C ILE A 34 -3.50 -2.32 3.70
N LEU A 35 -3.84 -3.24 4.61
CA LEU A 35 -4.60 -4.45 4.28
C LEU A 35 -6.01 -4.08 3.80
N ASP A 36 -6.40 -4.57 2.62
CA ASP A 36 -7.76 -4.43 2.12
C ASP A 36 -8.62 -5.62 2.60
N LEU A 37 -9.41 -5.37 3.65
CA LEU A 37 -10.29 -6.37 4.25
C LEU A 37 -11.56 -6.64 3.43
N ASN A 38 -11.87 -5.80 2.44
CA ASN A 38 -13.07 -5.95 1.63
C ASN A 38 -12.82 -6.80 0.38
N ARG A 39 -11.56 -6.95 -0.01
CA ARG A 39 -11.20 -7.69 -1.21
C ARG A 39 -11.38 -9.19 -1.02
N GLN A 40 -12.07 -9.80 -1.97
CA GLN A 40 -12.18 -11.25 -2.09
C GLN A 40 -11.29 -11.69 -3.25
N PHE A 41 -10.42 -12.67 -3.01
CA PHE A 41 -9.74 -13.37 -4.10
C PHE A 41 -10.61 -14.54 -4.55
N GLU A 42 -10.70 -14.76 -5.86
CA GLU A 42 -11.40 -15.92 -6.43
C GLU A 42 -10.77 -17.23 -5.94
N HIS A 43 -9.45 -17.23 -5.75
CA HIS A 43 -8.69 -18.32 -5.17
C HIS A 43 -7.90 -17.83 -3.95
N PRO A 44 -7.99 -18.50 -2.79
CA PRO A 44 -7.20 -18.14 -1.63
C PRO A 44 -5.72 -18.41 -1.92
N ASP A 45 -4.98 -17.34 -2.20
CA ASP A 45 -3.53 -17.36 -2.36
C ASP A 45 -2.89 -16.81 -1.08
N LEU A 46 -2.20 -17.68 -0.33
CA LEU A 46 -1.54 -17.32 0.93
C LEU A 46 -0.27 -16.48 0.69
N GLU A 47 0.24 -16.42 -0.54
CA GLU A 47 1.43 -15.67 -0.90
C GLU A 47 1.12 -14.22 -1.29
N CYS A 48 -0.14 -13.91 -1.57
CA CYS A 48 -0.60 -12.60 -2.01
C CYS A 48 -1.47 -11.92 -0.97
N ILE A 49 -1.10 -10.71 -0.55
CA ILE A 49 -1.86 -9.93 0.43
C ILE A 49 -2.62 -8.80 -0.30
N PRO A 50 -3.94 -8.68 -0.13
CA PRO A 50 -4.70 -7.59 -0.76
C PRO A 50 -4.38 -6.28 -0.04
N ALA A 51 -4.11 -5.23 -0.81
CA ALA A 51 -3.73 -3.96 -0.21
C ALA A 51 -4.31 -2.73 -0.92
N ILE A 52 -4.40 -1.64 -0.18
CA ILE A 52 -4.70 -0.29 -0.67
C ILE A 52 -3.50 0.59 -0.34
N TYR A 53 -3.19 1.54 -1.23
CA TYR A 53 -2.14 2.53 -0.98
C TYR A 53 -2.75 3.88 -0.58
N LEU A 54 -2.30 4.43 0.55
CA LEU A 54 -2.72 5.73 1.06
C LEU A 54 -1.54 6.69 1.18
N GLU A 55 -1.70 7.90 0.64
CA GLU A 55 -0.78 9.02 0.85
C GLU A 55 -1.11 9.75 2.16
N CYS A 56 -0.07 10.20 2.85
CA CYS A 56 -0.15 10.85 4.15
C CYS A 56 0.51 12.22 4.10
N ASN A 57 -0.29 13.26 4.22
CA ASN A 57 0.14 14.66 4.06
C ASN A 57 0.52 15.32 5.40
N ASP A 58 -0.02 14.82 6.51
CA ASP A 58 0.15 15.43 7.82
C ASP A 58 0.11 14.40 8.96
N LYS A 59 0.45 14.86 10.17
CA LYS A 59 0.52 14.02 11.37
C LYS A 59 -0.83 13.46 11.80
N TYR A 60 -1.94 14.16 11.53
CA TYR A 60 -3.27 13.70 11.89
C TYR A 60 -3.70 12.54 10.98
N GLN A 61 -3.51 12.66 9.66
CA GLN A 61 -3.72 11.57 8.71
C GLN A 61 -2.89 10.34 9.09
N ARG A 62 -1.61 10.54 9.44
CA ARG A 62 -0.76 9.45 9.94
C ARG A 62 -1.39 8.74 11.14
N TYR A 63 -1.83 9.49 12.15
CA TYR A 63 -2.51 8.92 13.33
C TYR A 63 -3.75 8.11 12.94
N GLN A 64 -4.59 8.63 12.04
CA GLN A 64 -5.79 7.93 11.58
C GLN A 64 -5.45 6.62 10.85
N ILE A 65 -4.44 6.63 9.96
CA ILE A 65 -3.98 5.44 9.23
C ILE A 65 -3.59 4.35 10.22
N PHE A 66 -2.70 4.65 11.17
CA PHE A 66 -2.22 3.67 12.15
C PHE A 66 -3.29 3.23 13.16
N LYS A 67 -4.26 4.09 13.47
CA LYS A 67 -5.32 3.76 14.42
C LYS A 67 -6.38 2.80 13.86
N TYR A 68 -6.73 2.94 12.58
CA TYR A 68 -7.89 2.26 12.01
C TYR A 68 -7.53 1.20 10.96
N ASN A 69 -6.26 1.04 10.59
CA ASN A 69 -5.84 0.12 9.54
C ASN A 69 -4.70 -0.78 9.98
N VAL A 70 -4.61 -1.95 9.36
CA VAL A 70 -3.43 -2.81 9.45
C VAL A 70 -2.43 -2.35 8.39
N VAL A 71 -1.33 -1.75 8.83
CA VAL A 71 -0.25 -1.27 7.95
C VAL A 71 0.68 -2.42 7.61
N LEU A 72 0.84 -2.69 6.32
CA LEU A 72 1.66 -3.77 5.76
C LEU A 72 3.09 -3.32 5.46
N GLY A 73 3.27 -2.02 5.22
CA GLY A 73 4.56 -1.39 4.98
C GLY A 73 4.42 0.04 4.52
N LYS A 74 5.55 0.71 4.33
CA LYS A 74 5.63 2.06 3.78
C LYS A 74 6.07 2.02 2.32
N ARG A 75 5.88 3.14 1.61
CA ARG A 75 6.40 3.30 0.24
C ARG A 75 7.91 3.09 0.17
N GLU A 76 8.64 3.51 1.19
CA GLU A 76 10.10 3.37 1.27
C GLU A 76 10.54 1.91 1.42
N ASP A 77 9.64 1.00 1.78
CA ASP A 77 9.88 -0.44 1.90
C ASP A 77 9.67 -1.18 0.56
N LEU A 78 9.34 -0.47 -0.52
CA LEU A 78 9.24 -1.04 -1.86
C LEU A 78 10.59 -1.60 -2.31
N ILE A 79 10.57 -2.83 -2.78
CA ILE A 79 11.71 -3.46 -3.45
C ILE A 79 11.53 -3.21 -4.96
N ASP A 80 12.48 -2.49 -5.56
CA ASP A 80 12.50 -2.15 -6.99
C ASP A 80 12.68 -3.39 -7.88
#